data_AF-A0A7X7R2E0-F1
#
_entry.id   AF-A0A7X7R2E0-F1
#
_cell.length_a   1.000
_cell.length_b   1.000
_cell.length_c   1.000
_cell.angle_alpha   90.00
_cell.angle_beta   90.00
_cell.angle_gamma   90.00
#
_symmetry.space_group_name_H-M   'P 1'
#
loop_
_entity.id
_entity.type
_entity.pdbx_description
1 polymer ?
#
loop_
_entity_poly.entity_id
_entity_poly.type
_entity_poly.pdbx_seq_one_letter_code
_entity_poly.pdbx_strand_id
1 'polypeptide(L)'
;MPTEKENKIMKELFLAIYFNDVGKVKAFKNQYPDIYAKKSNFQIGYDDTFDLINLTFFNQTIWKDDAWIEEIMPLILKNRHKTEQMLDYWRKESNCRNLQRKIEYNKYHQYFFCDDPNDKDSNEEIIGEPISNLLEKGYREIDLRLYNRVECFDFAEAEKLLKQGARMDIHFFEDGDSDTFSRISTECSYLATCHLIPIFEAFEDDGYDLDVDIIELFSYLIGMAAHQDMYDLLNKYMEAE
;
A
#
# COMPACT_ATOMS: atom_id res chain seq x y z
N MET A 1 7.30 6.62 -22.49
CA MET A 1 6.17 7.14 -21.69
C MET A 1 4.94 7.28 -22.58
N PRO A 2 3.73 7.02 -22.08
CA PRO A 2 2.49 7.28 -22.80
C PRO A 2 2.26 8.78 -23.02
N THR A 3 1.50 9.13 -24.06
CA THR A 3 0.98 10.49 -24.25
C THR A 3 -0.22 10.74 -23.34
N GLU A 4 -0.63 12.00 -23.12
CA GLU A 4 -1.81 12.34 -22.31
C GLU A 4 -3.09 11.60 -22.77
N LYS A 5 -3.30 11.50 -24.09
CA LYS A 5 -4.41 10.75 -24.67
C LYS A 5 -4.31 9.26 -24.38
N GLU A 6 -3.13 8.68 -24.50
CA GLU A 6 -2.90 7.27 -24.17
C GLU A 6 -3.10 7.03 -22.67
N ASN A 7 -2.63 7.93 -21.81
CA ASN A 7 -2.82 7.82 -20.36
C ASN A 7 -4.30 7.87 -19.98
N LYS A 8 -5.11 8.71 -20.66
CA LYS A 8 -6.57 8.73 -20.49
C LYS A 8 -7.22 7.39 -20.85
N ILE A 9 -6.74 6.70 -21.89
CA ILE A 9 -7.24 5.37 -22.25
C ILE A 9 -6.74 4.33 -21.22
N MET A 10 -5.50 4.44 -20.76
CA MET A 10 -4.93 3.55 -19.75
C MET A 10 -5.65 3.62 -18.39
N LYS A 11 -6.45 4.66 -18.12
CA LYS A 11 -7.35 4.72 -16.96
C LYS A 11 -8.33 3.54 -16.92
N GLU A 12 -8.81 3.09 -18.09
CA GLU A 12 -9.68 1.90 -18.18
C GLU A 12 -8.91 0.63 -17.75
N LEU A 13 -7.64 0.53 -18.17
CA LEU A 13 -6.77 -0.57 -17.77
C LEU A 13 -6.42 -0.50 -16.28
N PHE A 14 -6.20 0.70 -15.73
CA PHE A 14 -6.01 0.90 -14.29
C PHE A 14 -7.18 0.32 -13.51
N LEU A 15 -8.41 0.73 -13.81
CA LEU A 15 -9.61 0.24 -13.10
C LEU A 15 -9.78 -1.27 -13.24
N ALA A 16 -9.58 -1.81 -14.43
CA ALA A 16 -9.68 -3.25 -14.66
C ALA A 16 -8.65 -4.04 -13.82
N ILE A 17 -7.44 -3.53 -13.65
CA ILE A 17 -6.43 -4.19 -12.82
C ILE A 17 -6.68 -3.94 -11.32
N TYR A 18 -7.12 -2.73 -10.94
CA TYR A 18 -7.48 -2.36 -9.57
C TYR A 18 -8.49 -3.34 -8.97
N PHE A 19 -9.57 -3.64 -9.71
CA PHE A 19 -10.61 -4.61 -9.31
C PHE A 19 -10.32 -6.05 -9.74
N ASN A 20 -9.12 -6.34 -10.24
CA ASN A 20 -8.69 -7.65 -10.74
C ASN A 20 -9.65 -8.31 -11.76
N ASP A 21 -10.24 -7.52 -12.66
CA ASP A 21 -11.09 -7.98 -13.74
C ASP A 21 -10.26 -8.47 -14.95
N VAL A 22 -9.91 -9.75 -14.90
CA VAL A 22 -9.13 -10.42 -15.96
C VAL A 22 -9.81 -10.34 -17.33
N GLY A 23 -11.15 -10.34 -17.38
CA GLY A 23 -11.92 -10.27 -18.61
C GLY A 23 -11.70 -8.93 -19.31
N LYS A 24 -11.85 -7.83 -18.57
CA LYS A 24 -11.63 -6.46 -19.07
C LYS A 24 -10.17 -6.21 -19.42
N VAL A 25 -9.21 -6.72 -18.66
CA VAL A 25 -7.78 -6.62 -19.02
C VAL A 25 -7.49 -7.30 -20.36
N LYS A 26 -8.03 -8.50 -20.60
CA LYS A 26 -7.89 -9.21 -21.88
C LYS A 26 -8.58 -8.46 -23.03
N ALA A 27 -9.78 -7.94 -22.81
CA ALA A 27 -10.51 -7.16 -23.80
C ALA A 27 -9.71 -5.89 -24.18
N PHE A 28 -9.21 -5.16 -23.18
CA PHE A 28 -8.36 -3.99 -23.38
C PHE A 28 -7.09 -4.32 -24.18
N LYS A 29 -6.40 -5.40 -23.82
CA LYS A 29 -5.21 -5.88 -24.56
C LYS A 29 -5.52 -6.14 -26.03
N ASN A 30 -6.66 -6.75 -26.34
CA ASN A 30 -7.05 -7.06 -27.72
C ASN A 30 -7.43 -5.81 -28.50
N GLN A 31 -8.08 -4.83 -27.84
CA GLN A 31 -8.53 -3.60 -28.47
C GLN A 31 -7.38 -2.58 -28.65
N TYR A 32 -6.47 -2.49 -27.68
CA TYR A 32 -5.39 -1.51 -27.65
C TYR A 32 -4.03 -2.15 -27.32
N PRO A 33 -3.51 -3.06 -28.17
CA PRO A 33 -2.28 -3.80 -27.87
C PRO A 33 -1.06 -2.91 -27.63
N ASP A 34 -0.91 -1.84 -28.42
CA ASP A 34 0.23 -0.91 -28.30
C ASP A 34 0.18 -0.07 -27.00
N ILE A 35 -1.02 0.28 -26.55
CA ILE A 35 -1.23 1.01 -25.29
C ILE A 35 -1.03 0.05 -24.11
N TYR A 36 -1.56 -1.18 -24.21
CA TYR A 36 -1.36 -2.22 -23.20
C TYR A 36 0.13 -2.57 -22.98
N ALA A 37 0.95 -2.52 -24.03
CA ALA A 37 2.39 -2.72 -23.92
C ALA A 37 3.07 -1.67 -23.00
N LYS A 38 2.46 -0.48 -22.84
CA LYS A 38 2.97 0.62 -22.01
C LYS A 38 2.51 0.56 -20.55
N LYS A 39 1.78 -0.48 -20.11
CA LYS A 39 1.24 -0.62 -18.73
C LYS A 39 2.26 -0.44 -17.60
N SER A 40 3.55 -0.67 -17.86
CA SER A 40 4.62 -0.47 -16.87
C SER A 40 5.04 1.00 -16.69
N ASN A 41 4.44 1.92 -17.46
CA ASN A 41 4.77 3.35 -17.48
C ASN A 41 3.51 4.22 -17.38
N PHE A 42 2.47 3.75 -16.67
CA PHE A 42 1.27 4.55 -16.44
C PHE A 42 1.64 5.81 -15.68
N GLN A 43 1.14 6.98 -16.09
CA GLN A 43 1.45 8.24 -15.41
C GLN A 43 0.44 8.45 -14.28
N ILE A 44 0.96 8.49 -13.05
CA ILE A 44 0.23 8.86 -11.84
C ILE A 44 0.65 10.28 -11.48
N GLY A 45 -0.29 11.23 -11.51
CA GLY A 45 0.05 12.65 -11.41
C GLY A 45 0.92 13.16 -12.57
N TYR A 46 1.69 14.23 -12.33
CA TYR A 46 2.46 14.93 -13.36
C TYR A 46 3.82 14.28 -13.65
N ASP A 47 4.55 13.86 -12.60
CA ASP A 47 5.96 13.48 -12.73
C ASP A 47 6.24 11.99 -12.43
N ASP A 48 5.27 11.27 -11.88
CA ASP A 48 5.45 9.88 -11.50
C ASP A 48 4.90 8.89 -12.51
N THR A 49 5.63 7.78 -12.62
CA THR A 49 5.20 6.62 -13.39
C THR A 49 5.15 5.38 -12.52
N PHE A 50 4.18 4.54 -12.84
CA PHE A 50 3.82 3.37 -12.07
C PHE A 50 3.55 2.18 -13.01
N ASP A 51 3.93 0.99 -12.56
CA ASP A 51 3.61 -0.25 -13.25
C ASP A 51 2.27 -0.78 -12.76
N LEU A 52 1.25 -0.74 -13.62
CA LEU A 52 -0.12 -1.14 -13.27
C LEU A 52 -0.21 -2.57 -12.73
N ILE A 53 0.71 -3.46 -13.09
CA ILE A 53 0.74 -4.83 -12.55
C ILE A 53 0.86 -4.84 -11.01
N ASN A 54 1.52 -3.84 -10.41
CA ASN A 54 1.68 -3.74 -8.96
C ASN A 54 0.33 -3.63 -8.22
N LEU A 55 -0.74 -3.13 -8.84
CA LEU A 55 -2.06 -3.09 -8.20
C LEU A 55 -2.56 -4.49 -7.82
N THR A 56 -2.26 -5.51 -8.64
CA THR A 56 -2.60 -6.90 -8.29
C THR A 56 -1.81 -7.39 -7.09
N PHE A 57 -0.56 -6.97 -6.93
CA PHE A 57 0.28 -7.34 -5.78
C PHE A 57 -0.16 -6.62 -4.50
N PHE A 58 -0.61 -5.36 -4.60
CA PHE A 58 -1.23 -4.67 -3.47
C PHE A 58 -2.50 -5.39 -3.01
N ASN A 59 -3.39 -5.75 -3.94
CA ASN A 59 -4.55 -6.58 -3.65
C ASN A 59 -4.16 -7.92 -3.00
N GLN A 60 -3.09 -8.57 -3.46
CA GLN A 60 -2.60 -9.82 -2.85
C GLN A 60 -2.21 -9.60 -1.38
N THR A 61 -1.51 -8.51 -1.08
CA THR A 61 -1.14 -8.16 0.29
C THR A 61 -2.38 -7.91 1.17
N ILE A 62 -3.40 -7.23 0.65
CA ILE A 62 -4.57 -6.82 1.43
C ILE A 62 -5.51 -8.02 1.69
N TRP A 63 -5.80 -8.83 0.67
CA TRP A 63 -6.81 -9.89 0.77
C TRP A 63 -6.27 -11.21 1.33
N LYS A 64 -4.99 -11.28 1.74
CA LYS A 64 -4.38 -12.53 2.26
C LYS A 64 -4.86 -12.91 3.65
N ASP A 65 -5.28 -11.93 4.45
CA ASP A 65 -5.63 -12.13 5.85
C ASP A 65 -7.02 -12.78 5.99
N ASP A 66 -7.16 -13.65 6.99
CA ASP A 66 -8.41 -14.31 7.41
C ASP A 66 -8.97 -13.71 8.71
N ALA A 67 -8.31 -12.71 9.30
CA ALA A 67 -8.71 -12.05 10.54
C ALA A 67 -9.76 -10.93 10.36
N TRP A 68 -10.36 -10.81 9.18
CA TRP A 68 -11.45 -9.87 8.94
C TRP A 68 -12.73 -10.25 9.68
N ILE A 69 -13.58 -9.26 9.97
CA ILE A 69 -14.89 -9.51 10.59
C ILE A 69 -15.78 -10.37 9.67
N GLU A 70 -16.60 -11.23 10.26
CA GLU A 70 -17.36 -12.25 9.53
C GLU A 70 -18.28 -11.66 8.45
N GLU A 71 -18.84 -10.48 8.71
CA GLU A 71 -19.77 -9.80 7.81
C GLU A 71 -19.15 -9.45 6.45
N ILE A 72 -17.86 -9.11 6.41
CA ILE A 72 -17.17 -8.71 5.18
C ILE A 72 -16.43 -9.86 4.49
N MET A 73 -16.26 -11.00 5.17
CA MET A 73 -15.53 -12.15 4.63
C MET A 73 -15.99 -12.59 3.22
N PRO A 74 -17.28 -12.57 2.87
CA PRO A 74 -17.71 -12.86 1.49
C PRO A 74 -17.04 -11.96 0.43
N LEU A 75 -16.92 -10.66 0.70
CA LEU A 75 -16.25 -9.70 -0.18
C LEU A 75 -14.75 -10.00 -0.26
N ILE A 76 -14.10 -10.28 0.88
CA ILE A 76 -12.68 -10.60 0.96
C ILE A 76 -12.35 -11.85 0.14
N LEU A 77 -13.08 -12.95 0.35
CA LEU A 77 -12.86 -14.22 -0.35
C LEU A 77 -13.06 -14.08 -1.86
N LYS A 78 -14.06 -13.30 -2.29
CA LYS A 78 -14.32 -13.01 -3.70
C LYS A 78 -13.14 -12.25 -4.33
N ASN A 79 -12.64 -11.21 -3.66
CA ASN A 79 -11.52 -10.41 -4.17
C ASN A 79 -10.18 -11.15 -4.10
N ARG A 80 -9.98 -12.02 -3.09
CA ARG A 80 -8.86 -12.96 -3.05
C ARG A 80 -8.86 -13.87 -4.28
N HIS A 81 -10.00 -14.47 -4.61
CA HIS A 81 -10.11 -15.33 -5.79
C HIS A 81 -9.83 -14.58 -7.10
N LYS A 82 -10.39 -13.36 -7.27
CA LYS A 82 -10.09 -12.52 -8.45
C LYS A 82 -8.60 -12.18 -8.54
N THR A 83 -7.97 -11.88 -7.41
CA THR A 83 -6.53 -11.59 -7.33
C THR A 83 -5.69 -12.78 -7.79
N GLU A 84 -6.02 -13.99 -7.33
CA GLU A 84 -5.36 -15.22 -7.77
C GLU A 84 -5.49 -15.44 -9.29
N GLN A 85 -6.68 -15.23 -9.84
CA GLN A 85 -6.91 -15.32 -11.29
C GLN A 85 -6.07 -14.32 -12.08
N MET A 86 -5.94 -13.09 -11.57
CA MET A 86 -5.13 -12.04 -12.19
C MET A 86 -3.62 -12.34 -12.08
N LEU A 87 -3.15 -12.85 -10.93
CA LEU A 87 -1.78 -13.32 -10.76
C LEU A 87 -1.45 -14.46 -11.73
N ASP A 88 -2.35 -15.42 -11.91
CA ASP A 88 -2.20 -16.49 -12.90
C ASP A 88 -2.16 -15.97 -14.33
N TYR A 89 -2.94 -14.93 -14.64
CA TYR A 89 -2.85 -14.24 -15.90
C TYR A 89 -1.46 -13.60 -16.09
N TRP A 90 -0.94 -12.89 -15.09
CA TRP A 90 0.41 -12.29 -15.16
C TRP A 90 1.53 -13.31 -15.30
N ARG A 91 1.46 -14.44 -14.59
CA ARG A 91 2.43 -15.54 -14.71
C ARG A 91 2.48 -16.09 -16.13
N LYS A 92 1.32 -16.23 -16.78
CA LYS A 92 1.21 -16.68 -18.18
C LYS A 92 1.74 -15.62 -19.15
N GLU A 93 1.36 -14.35 -18.96
CA GLU A 93 1.80 -13.23 -19.81
C GLU A 93 3.32 -13.00 -19.75
N SER A 94 3.93 -13.15 -18.57
CA SER A 94 5.37 -12.95 -18.36
C SER A 94 6.21 -14.20 -18.60
N ASN A 95 5.58 -15.36 -18.85
CA ASN A 95 6.23 -16.68 -18.86
C ASN A 95 7.06 -16.95 -17.59
N CYS A 96 6.66 -16.39 -16.45
CA CYS A 96 7.35 -16.51 -15.16
C CYS A 96 6.39 -17.11 -14.13
N ARG A 97 6.69 -18.33 -13.66
CA ARG A 97 5.84 -19.03 -12.67
C ARG A 97 5.93 -18.39 -11.28
N ASN A 98 7.11 -17.86 -10.92
CA ASN A 98 7.37 -17.26 -9.62
C ASN A 98 7.54 -15.75 -9.75
N LEU A 99 6.49 -15.07 -10.25
CA LEU A 99 6.47 -13.63 -10.33
C LEU A 99 6.35 -13.06 -8.90
N GLN A 100 7.49 -12.68 -8.32
CA GLN A 100 7.57 -11.90 -7.08
C GLN A 100 8.02 -10.48 -7.43
N ARG A 101 7.45 -9.49 -6.75
CA ARG A 101 7.83 -8.09 -6.91
C ARG A 101 8.19 -7.53 -5.56
N LYS A 102 9.38 -6.92 -5.46
CA LYS A 102 9.72 -6.05 -4.35
C LYS A 102 9.24 -4.64 -4.71
N ILE A 103 8.39 -4.07 -3.87
CA ILE A 103 7.84 -2.74 -4.08
C ILE A 103 8.46 -1.79 -3.06
N GLU A 104 9.01 -0.69 -3.55
CA GLU A 104 9.52 0.40 -2.72
C GLU A 104 8.37 1.40 -2.55
N TYR A 105 7.57 1.21 -1.49
CA TYR A 105 6.36 2.01 -1.25
C TYR A 105 6.67 3.50 -1.09
N ASN A 106 7.73 3.82 -0.36
CA ASN A 106 8.16 5.19 -0.06
C ASN A 106 8.54 6.03 -1.30
N LYS A 107 8.77 5.41 -2.47
CA LYS A 107 8.88 6.13 -3.75
C LYS A 107 7.62 6.97 -4.03
N TYR A 108 6.47 6.50 -3.55
CA TYR A 108 5.16 7.12 -3.77
C TYR A 108 4.66 7.86 -2.53
N HIS A 109 5.55 8.31 -1.64
CA HIS A 109 5.21 8.92 -0.35
C HIS A 109 4.14 10.03 -0.46
N GLN A 110 4.19 10.86 -1.50
CA GLN A 110 3.20 11.92 -1.72
C GLN A 110 1.77 11.45 -2.01
N TYR A 111 1.54 10.15 -2.22
CA TYR A 111 0.24 9.59 -2.55
C TYR A 111 -0.44 8.91 -1.37
N PHE A 112 0.16 8.78 -0.20
CA PHE A 112 -0.49 8.17 0.97
C PHE A 112 0.13 8.73 2.26
N PHE A 113 -0.38 8.34 3.43
CA PHE A 113 0.21 8.73 4.70
C PHE A 113 1.58 8.05 4.88
N CYS A 114 2.62 8.71 4.39
CA CYS A 114 4.02 8.31 4.44
C CYS A 114 4.87 9.57 4.49
N ASP A 115 5.74 9.67 5.49
CA ASP A 115 6.69 10.76 5.56
C ASP A 115 7.72 10.64 4.43
N ASP A 116 8.22 11.77 3.92
CA ASP A 116 9.25 11.75 2.89
C ASP A 116 10.57 11.24 3.50
N PRO A 117 11.09 10.08 3.04
CA PRO A 117 12.34 9.55 3.58
C PRO A 117 13.54 10.47 3.39
N ASN A 118 13.46 11.43 2.45
CA ASN A 118 14.51 12.40 2.14
C ASN A 118 14.34 13.75 2.84
N ASP A 119 13.21 13.98 3.51
CA ASP A 119 13.00 15.21 4.28
C ASP A 119 13.80 15.13 5.59
N LYS A 120 14.67 16.12 5.81
CA LYS A 120 15.51 16.16 7.00
C LYS A 120 14.68 16.46 8.24
N ASP A 121 13.62 17.24 8.10
CA ASP A 121 12.82 17.68 9.23
C ASP A 121 11.94 16.51 9.73
N SER A 122 11.29 15.76 8.83
CA SER A 122 10.59 14.50 9.16
C SER A 122 11.50 13.46 9.82
N ASN A 123 12.80 13.46 9.52
CA ASN A 123 13.75 12.54 10.12
C ASN A 123 14.19 12.93 11.53
N GLU A 124 13.96 14.17 11.97
CA GLU A 124 14.40 14.70 13.27
C GLU A 124 13.24 15.09 14.21
N GLU A 125 12.01 14.82 13.79
CA GLU A 125 10.79 15.04 14.58
C GLU A 125 9.96 13.76 14.70
N ILE A 126 9.13 13.67 15.73
CA ILE A 126 8.08 12.66 15.94
C ILE A 126 6.81 13.41 16.30
N ILE A 127 5.77 13.34 15.46
CA ILE A 127 4.48 14.03 15.67
C ILE A 127 4.73 15.55 15.94
N GLY A 128 5.63 16.16 15.18
CA GLY A 128 6.00 17.58 15.30
C GLY A 128 6.81 17.95 16.55
N GLU A 129 7.23 16.98 17.37
CA GLU A 129 8.16 17.20 18.48
C GLU A 129 9.58 16.81 18.07
N PRO A 130 10.60 17.67 18.27
CA PRO A 130 11.99 17.32 18.01
C PRO A 130 12.45 16.10 18.81
N ILE A 131 13.16 15.18 18.15
CA ILE A 131 13.76 14.00 18.78
C ILE A 131 14.62 14.37 19.99
N SER A 132 15.33 15.51 19.93
CA SER A 132 16.14 16.01 21.04
C SER A 132 15.36 16.15 22.34
N ASN A 133 14.11 16.62 22.27
CA ASN A 133 13.28 16.82 23.45
C ASN A 133 12.83 15.47 24.04
N LEU A 134 12.55 14.49 23.18
CA LEU A 134 12.19 13.14 23.60
C LEU A 134 13.40 12.42 24.24
N LEU A 135 14.61 12.64 23.72
CA LEU A 135 15.84 12.16 24.34
C LEU A 135 16.06 12.78 25.73
N GLU A 136 15.80 14.09 25.90
CA GLU A 136 15.87 14.76 27.21
C GLU A 136 14.85 14.20 28.22
N LYS A 137 13.69 13.72 27.74
CA LYS A 137 12.68 13.02 28.55
C LYS A 137 13.09 11.57 28.91
N GLY A 138 14.20 11.07 28.37
CA GLY A 138 14.76 9.76 28.71
C GLY A 138 14.36 8.62 27.77
N TYR A 139 13.70 8.90 26.64
CA TYR A 139 13.45 7.89 25.62
C TYR A 139 14.75 7.43 24.95
N ARG A 140 14.80 6.17 24.50
CA ARG A 140 15.97 5.62 23.81
C ARG A 140 15.94 6.06 22.36
N GLU A 141 17.07 6.55 21.85
CA GLU A 141 17.18 6.97 20.44
C GLU A 141 16.75 5.86 19.48
N ILE A 142 17.06 4.60 19.77
CA ILE A 142 16.72 3.47 18.90
C ILE A 142 15.21 3.27 18.72
N ASP A 143 14.41 3.57 19.75
CA ASP A 143 12.95 3.46 19.71
C ASP A 143 12.35 4.63 18.91
N LEU A 144 12.88 5.84 19.13
CA LEU A 144 12.49 7.04 18.38
C LEU A 144 12.81 6.88 16.89
N ARG A 145 13.99 6.34 16.56
CA ARG A 145 14.37 6.08 15.17
C ARG A 145 13.53 4.98 14.53
N LEU A 146 13.04 4.01 15.29
CA LEU A 146 12.12 2.99 14.77
C LEU A 146 10.84 3.64 14.29
N TYR A 147 10.23 4.52 15.10
CA TYR A 147 9.02 5.26 14.71
C TYR A 147 9.20 5.98 13.37
N ASN A 148 10.26 6.79 13.23
CA ASN A 148 10.50 7.54 11.99
C ASN A 148 10.69 6.64 10.78
N ARG A 149 11.40 5.52 10.92
CA ARG A 149 11.63 4.60 9.79
C ARG A 149 10.36 3.86 9.39
N VAL A 150 9.46 3.63 10.34
CA VAL A 150 8.15 3.04 10.09
C VAL A 150 7.24 4.02 9.35
N GLU A 151 7.16 5.29 9.78
CA GLU A 151 6.37 6.34 9.09
C GLU A 151 6.87 6.63 7.66
N CYS A 152 8.18 6.48 7.42
CA CYS A 152 8.78 6.59 6.09
C CYS A 152 8.70 5.29 5.26
N PHE A 153 8.10 4.22 5.78
CA PHE A 153 8.07 2.88 5.17
C PHE A 153 9.45 2.36 4.73
N ASP A 154 10.49 2.65 5.52
CA ASP A 154 11.83 2.11 5.34
C ASP A 154 11.94 0.73 6.01
N PHE A 155 11.40 -0.28 5.33
CA PHE A 155 11.39 -1.67 5.81
C PHE A 155 12.77 -2.20 6.19
N ALA A 156 13.82 -1.78 5.47
CA ALA A 156 15.17 -2.31 5.68
C ALA A 156 15.77 -1.77 6.99
N GLU A 157 15.65 -0.47 7.23
CA GLU A 157 16.14 0.14 8.45
C GLU A 157 15.23 -0.20 9.65
N ALA A 158 13.91 -0.23 9.47
CA ALA A 158 12.98 -0.67 10.51
C ALA A 158 13.29 -2.10 10.99
N GLU A 159 13.47 -3.06 10.07
CA GLU A 159 13.84 -4.43 10.44
C GLU A 159 15.19 -4.49 11.19
N LYS A 160 16.16 -3.68 10.76
CA LYS A 160 17.47 -3.62 11.42
C LYS A 160 17.36 -3.08 12.85
N LEU A 161 16.57 -2.03 13.09
CA LEU A 161 16.35 -1.45 14.41
C LEU A 161 15.62 -2.45 15.34
N LEU A 162 14.61 -3.15 14.83
CA LEU A 162 13.93 -4.24 15.56
C LEU A 162 14.91 -5.34 15.97
N LYS A 163 15.78 -5.80 15.05
CA LYS A 163 16.84 -6.78 15.36
C LYS A 163 17.83 -6.31 16.42
N GLN A 164 17.95 -4.99 16.62
CA GLN A 164 18.82 -4.37 17.62
C GLN A 164 18.12 -4.12 18.96
N GLY A 165 16.83 -4.48 19.10
CA GLY A 165 16.06 -4.34 20.34
C GLY A 165 15.32 -3.01 20.47
N ALA A 166 15.04 -2.33 19.36
CA ALA A 166 14.07 -1.23 19.33
C ALA A 166 12.69 -1.76 19.71
N ARG A 167 12.01 -1.03 20.59
CA ARG A 167 10.67 -1.36 21.07
C ARG A 167 9.62 -0.60 20.28
N MET A 168 8.57 -1.32 19.87
CA MET A 168 7.48 -0.76 19.08
C MET A 168 6.28 -0.28 19.91
N ASP A 169 6.23 -0.67 21.19
CA ASP A 169 5.14 -0.43 22.15
C ASP A 169 5.38 0.80 23.06
N ILE A 170 6.32 1.67 22.68
CA ILE A 170 6.65 2.87 23.44
C ILE A 170 5.72 4.01 23.03
N HIS A 171 4.82 4.41 23.93
CA HIS A 171 4.03 5.63 23.78
C HIS A 171 4.90 6.86 24.07
N PHE A 172 5.06 7.73 23.08
CA PHE A 172 5.84 8.97 23.23
C PHE A 172 5.01 10.12 23.83
N PHE A 173 3.68 10.07 23.65
CA PHE A 173 2.73 11.08 24.10
C PHE A 173 1.53 10.43 24.81
N GLU A 174 0.77 11.22 25.57
CA GLU A 174 -0.49 10.77 26.18
C GLU A 174 -1.65 10.81 25.16
N ASP A 175 -1.45 10.16 24.03
CA ASP A 175 -2.46 9.89 23.01
C ASP A 175 -2.50 8.38 22.75
N GLY A 176 -3.65 7.88 22.28
CA GLY A 176 -3.87 6.44 22.12
C GLY A 176 -3.03 5.79 21.01
N ASP A 177 -2.36 6.59 20.18
CA ASP A 177 -1.78 6.16 18.90
C ASP A 177 -0.30 6.61 18.70
N SER A 178 0.41 7.08 19.74
CA SER A 178 1.82 7.51 19.58
C SER A 178 2.85 6.39 19.57
N ASP A 179 2.50 5.15 19.88
CA ASP A 179 3.44 4.05 19.70
C ASP A 179 3.50 3.60 18.23
N THR A 180 4.64 3.01 17.86
CA THR A 180 4.93 2.67 16.47
C THR A 180 3.96 1.63 15.93
N PHE A 181 3.56 0.66 16.76
CA PHE A 181 2.69 -0.41 16.32
C PHE A 181 1.24 0.05 16.16
N SER A 182 0.70 0.75 17.17
CA SER A 182 -0.68 1.27 17.13
C SER A 182 -0.86 2.23 15.97
N ARG A 183 0.13 3.10 15.70
CA ARG A 183 0.07 4.02 14.56
C ARG A 183 -0.11 3.30 13.20
N ILE A 184 0.60 2.20 12.97
CA ILE A 184 0.45 1.39 11.75
C ILE A 184 -0.86 0.60 11.75
N SER A 185 -1.22 0.01 12.89
CA SER A 185 -2.44 -0.78 13.04
C SER A 185 -3.71 0.07 12.86
N THR A 186 -3.75 1.28 13.43
CA THR A 186 -4.87 2.22 13.33
C THR A 186 -5.07 2.66 11.88
N GLU A 187 -4.01 2.99 11.15
CA GLU A 187 -4.14 3.31 9.72
C GLU A 187 -4.56 2.14 8.85
N CYS A 188 -4.08 0.91 9.13
CA CYS A 188 -4.61 -0.29 8.46
C CYS A 188 -6.14 -0.37 8.62
N SER A 189 -6.63 -0.21 9.84
CA SER A 189 -8.07 -0.24 10.13
C SER A 189 -8.81 0.91 9.45
N TYR A 190 -8.27 2.12 9.48
CA TYR A 190 -8.89 3.30 8.88
C TYR A 190 -9.00 3.18 7.36
N LEU A 191 -7.89 2.86 6.68
CA LEU A 191 -7.85 2.68 5.23
C LEU A 191 -8.77 1.55 4.76
N ALA A 192 -8.81 0.43 5.49
CA ALA A 192 -9.68 -0.67 5.16
C ALA A 192 -11.17 -0.28 5.30
N THR A 193 -11.56 0.27 6.45
CA THR A 193 -12.97 0.49 6.80
C THR A 193 -13.58 1.74 6.16
N CYS A 194 -12.82 2.83 6.06
CA CYS A 194 -13.35 4.10 5.56
C CYS A 194 -13.17 4.27 4.04
N HIS A 195 -12.26 3.52 3.42
CA HIS A 195 -11.92 3.72 2.01
C HIS A 195 -12.05 2.46 1.18
N LEU A 196 -11.22 1.43 1.44
CA LEU A 196 -11.15 0.27 0.55
C LEU A 196 -12.44 -0.55 0.51
N ILE A 197 -12.98 -0.98 1.66
CA ILE A 197 -14.19 -1.79 1.71
C ILE A 197 -15.36 -1.06 1.02
N PRO A 198 -15.69 0.21 1.36
CA PRO A 198 -16.75 0.95 0.67
C PRO A 198 -16.59 1.04 -0.84
N ILE A 199 -15.36 1.25 -1.34
CA ILE A 199 -15.09 1.32 -2.79
C ILE A 199 -15.35 -0.03 -3.47
N PHE A 200 -14.90 -1.12 -2.85
CA PHE A 200 -15.10 -2.46 -3.41
C PHE A 200 -16.56 -2.90 -3.35
N GLU A 201 -17.30 -2.52 -2.31
CA GLU A 201 -18.75 -2.72 -2.21
C GLU A 201 -19.51 -1.91 -3.27
N ALA A 202 -19.22 -0.61 -3.41
CA ALA A 202 -19.86 0.24 -4.41
C ALA A 202 -19.60 -0.26 -5.84
N PHE A 203 -18.42 -0.83 -6.10
CA PHE A 203 -18.12 -1.46 -7.39
C PHE A 203 -18.96 -2.72 -7.66
N GLU A 204 -19.48 -3.41 -6.64
CA GLU A 204 -20.38 -4.55 -6.86
C GLU A 204 -21.74 -4.12 -7.42
N ASP A 205 -22.19 -2.91 -7.03
CA ASP A 205 -23.48 -2.34 -7.43
C ASP A 205 -23.36 -1.56 -8.75
N ASP A 206 -22.38 -0.66 -8.85
CA ASP A 206 -22.26 0.31 -9.95
C ASP A 206 -21.27 -0.13 -11.05
N GLY A 207 -20.40 -1.11 -10.74
CA GLY A 207 -19.37 -1.57 -11.67
C GLY A 207 -18.49 -0.43 -12.20
N TYR A 208 -18.32 -0.37 -13.52
CA TYR A 208 -17.46 0.63 -14.17
C TYR A 208 -18.12 2.01 -14.31
N ASP A 209 -19.38 2.16 -13.91
CA ASP A 209 -20.06 3.46 -13.89
C ASP A 209 -19.80 4.23 -12.57
N LEU A 210 -19.04 3.63 -11.64
CA LEU A 210 -18.60 4.23 -10.39
C LEU A 210 -17.77 5.51 -10.64
N ASP A 211 -18.19 6.63 -10.04
CA ASP A 211 -17.49 7.93 -10.14
C ASP A 211 -16.38 8.03 -9.09
N VAL A 212 -15.14 7.84 -9.52
CA VAL A 212 -13.96 7.75 -8.64
C VAL A 212 -12.76 8.47 -9.24
N ASP A 213 -11.99 9.12 -8.39
CA ASP A 213 -10.69 9.68 -8.78
C ASP A 213 -9.60 8.61 -8.71
N ILE A 214 -8.79 8.51 -9.78
CA ILE A 214 -7.75 7.47 -9.88
C ILE A 214 -6.60 7.70 -8.91
N ILE A 215 -6.28 8.96 -8.60
CA ILE A 215 -5.24 9.28 -7.62
C ILE A 215 -5.70 8.84 -6.23
N GLU A 216 -6.97 9.08 -5.89
CA GLU A 216 -7.55 8.58 -4.63
C GLU A 216 -7.57 7.05 -4.58
N LEU A 217 -8.04 6.37 -5.63
CA LEU A 217 -7.98 4.90 -5.70
C LEU A 217 -6.56 4.39 -5.50
N PHE A 218 -5.60 4.97 -6.22
CA PHE A 218 -4.21 4.60 -6.10
C PHE A 218 -3.69 4.80 -4.66
N SER A 219 -3.99 5.96 -4.07
CA SER A 219 -3.65 6.32 -2.69
C SER A 219 -4.13 5.30 -1.68
N TYR A 220 -5.40 4.92 -1.73
CA TYR A 220 -5.98 3.97 -0.77
C TYR A 220 -5.38 2.57 -0.90
N LEU A 221 -5.20 2.08 -2.13
CA LEU A 221 -4.70 0.73 -2.35
C LEU A 221 -3.20 0.62 -2.01
N ILE A 222 -2.38 1.58 -2.42
CA ILE A 222 -0.95 1.57 -2.06
C ILE A 222 -0.76 1.79 -0.57
N GLY A 223 -1.52 2.73 0.02
CA GLY A 223 -1.47 3.02 1.44
C GLY A 223 -1.79 1.77 2.27
N MET A 224 -2.89 1.08 1.98
CA MET A 224 -3.25 -0.12 2.72
C MET A 224 -2.22 -1.23 2.56
N ALA A 225 -1.72 -1.47 1.35
CA ALA A 225 -0.72 -2.51 1.12
C ALA A 225 0.60 -2.21 1.85
N ALA A 226 1.04 -0.94 1.85
CA ALA A 226 2.23 -0.50 2.57
C ALA A 226 2.07 -0.71 4.09
N HIS A 227 0.95 -0.25 4.65
CA HIS A 227 0.66 -0.39 6.07
C HIS A 227 0.52 -1.85 6.49
N GLN A 228 -0.15 -2.70 5.70
CA GLN A 228 -0.27 -4.12 5.99
C GLN A 228 1.09 -4.84 5.97
N ASP A 229 1.93 -4.59 4.97
CA ASP A 229 3.26 -5.22 4.92
C ASP A 229 4.14 -4.74 6.10
N MET A 230 4.01 -3.47 6.52
CA MET A 230 4.73 -2.95 7.68
C MET A 230 4.18 -3.55 8.99
N TYR A 231 2.86 -3.66 9.12
CA TYR A 231 2.20 -4.34 10.23
C TYR A 231 2.72 -5.76 10.39
N ASP A 232 2.77 -6.53 9.29
CA ASP A 232 3.29 -7.90 9.30
C ASP A 232 4.75 -7.96 9.74
N LEU A 233 5.57 -6.98 9.31
CA LEU A 233 6.96 -6.86 9.76
C LEU A 233 7.02 -6.62 11.27
N LEU A 234 6.25 -5.67 11.81
CA LEU A 234 6.25 -5.37 13.23
C LEU A 234 5.72 -6.55 14.06
N ASN A 235 4.59 -7.15 13.65
CA ASN A 235 3.96 -8.26 14.36
C ASN A 235 4.89 -9.47 14.49
N LYS A 236 5.70 -9.76 13.46
CA LYS A 236 6.73 -10.81 13.50
C LYS A 236 7.73 -10.64 14.65
N TYR A 237 8.05 -9.41 15.03
CA TYR A 237 8.98 -9.12 16.13
C TYR A 237 8.25 -8.98 17.48
N MET A 238 6.96 -8.66 17.48
CA MET A 238 6.14 -8.65 18.70
C MET A 238 5.92 -10.06 19.25
N GLU A 239 5.66 -11.05 18.40
CA GLU A 239 5.49 -12.46 18.81
C GLU A 239 6.79 -13.13 19.30
N ALA A 240 7.94 -12.48 19.10
CA ALA A 240 9.27 -13.01 19.44
C ALA A 240 9.80 -12.52 20.80
N GLU A 241 9.13 -11.55 21.44
CA GLU A 241 9.43 -11.02 22.78
C GLU A 241 8.67 -11.78 23.89
#